data_AF-A0A4Y2FZF6-F1
#
_entry.id   AF-A0A4Y2FZF6-F1
#
_cell.length_a   1.000
_cell.length_b   1.000
_cell.length_c   1.000
_cell.angle_alpha   90.00
_cell.angle_beta   90.00
_cell.angle_gamma   90.00
#
_symmetry.space_group_name_H-M   'P 1'
#
loop_
_entity.id
_entity.type
_entity.pdbx_description
1 polymer ?
#
loop_
_entity_poly.entity_id
_entity_poly.type
_entity_poly.pdbx_seq_one_letter_code
_entity_poly.pdbx_strand_id
1 'polypeptide(L)'
;MQDGVIFKERNIILKWQERWDESQKGRWTKMFFDRFNLTKVIGNFYPNQIYTGHGVFGEYQGRIFQKTATCLCGEEIETVEHLVRKCRLWSRFLVNWQKNWPNLNIVGLMQILSCRRDAVRLIEQQLTFRIEELDTD
;
A
#
# COMPACT_ATOMS: atom_id res chain seq x y z
N MET A 1 2.25 15.95 38.98
CA MET A 1 3.02 14.84 38.35
C MET A 1 2.43 14.42 36.99
N GLN A 2 1.09 14.35 36.86
CA GLN A 2 0.40 13.96 35.62
C GLN A 2 0.61 14.95 34.45
N ASP A 3 0.67 16.26 34.73
CA ASP A 3 0.90 17.30 33.71
C ASP A 3 2.30 17.24 33.06
N GLY A 4 3.30 16.78 33.81
CA GLY A 4 4.66 16.61 33.31
C GLY A 4 4.83 15.41 32.36
N VAL A 5 3.97 14.40 32.48
CA VAL A 5 3.93 13.23 31.59
C VAL A 5 3.25 13.61 30.28
N ILE A 6 2.08 14.27 30.35
CA ILE A 6 1.34 14.76 29.16
C ILE A 6 2.20 15.72 28.33
N PHE A 7 2.97 16.60 28.97
CA PHE A 7 3.89 17.51 28.29
C PHE A 7 5.02 16.78 27.55
N LYS A 8 5.61 15.74 28.16
CA LYS A 8 6.67 14.93 27.53
C LYS A 8 6.13 14.13 26.34
N GLU A 9 4.96 13.53 26.46
CA GLU A 9 4.31 12.78 25.37
C GLU A 9 4.00 13.66 24.17
N ARG A 10 3.45 14.87 24.39
CA ARG A 10 3.20 15.85 23.33
C ARG A 10 4.49 16.27 22.63
N ASN A 11 5.57 16.50 23.37
CA ASN A 11 6.87 16.88 22.79
C ASN A 11 7.47 15.77 21.92
N ILE A 12 7.31 14.50 22.33
CA ILE A 12 7.75 13.33 21.55
C ILE A 12 6.95 13.22 20.25
N ILE A 13 5.62 13.31 20.31
CA ILE A 13 4.74 13.23 19.13
C ILE A 13 5.10 14.32 18.11
N LEU A 14 5.30 15.56 18.56
CA LEU A 14 5.66 16.68 17.68
C LEU A 14 7.00 16.45 16.97
N LYS A 15 8.04 16.02 17.71
CA LYS A 15 9.36 15.72 17.12
C LYS A 15 9.31 14.58 16.11
N TRP A 16 8.52 13.55 16.38
CA TRP A 16 8.33 12.45 15.42
C TRP A 16 7.55 12.90 14.19
N GLN A 17 6.52 13.73 14.37
CA GLN A 17 5.77 14.32 13.26
C GLN A 17 6.66 15.20 12.38
N GLU A 18 7.49 16.07 12.97
CA GLU A 18 8.45 16.93 12.25
C GLU A 18 9.41 16.10 11.39
N ARG A 19 10.03 15.07 11.97
CA ARG A 19 10.89 14.14 11.23
C ARG A 19 10.15 13.41 10.10
N TRP A 20 8.88 13.05 10.33
CA TRP A 20 8.04 12.43 9.31
C TRP A 20 7.67 13.41 8.19
N ASP A 21 7.52 14.68 8.52
CA ASP A 21 7.28 15.80 7.61
C ASP A 21 8.45 16.09 6.68
N GLU A 22 9.66 16.08 7.22
CA GLU A 22 10.88 16.39 6.49
C GLU A 22 11.44 15.20 5.69
N SER A 23 11.08 13.96 6.07
CA SER A 23 11.61 12.76 5.44
C SER A 23 11.24 12.64 3.95
N GLN A 24 12.27 12.39 3.14
CA GLN A 24 12.12 12.00 1.73
C GLN A 24 11.91 10.49 1.55
N LYS A 25 12.11 9.69 2.59
CA LYS A 25 11.85 8.25 2.59
C LYS A 25 10.40 7.97 3.00
N GLY A 26 9.82 6.90 2.47
CA GLY A 26 8.48 6.45 2.86
C GLY A 26 7.34 7.34 2.36
N ARG A 27 7.58 8.17 1.32
CA ARG A 27 6.56 9.07 0.74
C ARG A 27 5.28 8.36 0.35
N TRP A 28 5.39 7.13 -0.18
CA TRP A 28 4.23 6.28 -0.47
C TRP A 28 3.42 5.97 0.79
N THR A 29 4.04 5.40 1.82
CA THR A 29 3.37 5.09 3.11
C THR A 29 2.78 6.34 3.75
N LYS A 30 3.46 7.48 3.61
CA LYS A 30 2.98 8.77 4.11
C LYS A 30 1.67 9.22 3.49
N MET A 31 1.37 8.85 2.25
CA MET A 31 0.08 9.18 1.64
C MET A 31 -1.11 8.56 2.39
N PHE A 32 -0.88 7.43 3.08
CA PHE A 32 -1.91 6.75 3.88
C PHE A 32 -1.85 7.09 5.37
N PHE A 33 -0.64 7.36 5.88
CA PHE A 33 -0.36 7.64 7.29
C PHE A 33 0.45 8.93 7.43
N ASP A 34 -0.18 10.07 7.20
CA ASP A 34 0.45 11.39 7.25
C ASP A 34 0.68 11.88 8.69
N ARG A 35 -0.14 11.41 9.64
CA ARG A 35 -0.04 11.73 11.06
C ARG A 35 0.62 10.62 11.86
N PHE A 36 1.67 10.99 12.60
CA PHE A 36 2.25 10.16 13.62
C PHE A 36 1.24 9.94 14.75
N ASN A 37 1.09 8.70 15.18
CA ASN A 37 0.30 8.34 16.34
C ASN A 37 1.02 7.22 17.12
N LEU A 38 0.72 7.12 18.42
CA LEU A 38 1.27 6.07 19.29
C LEU A 38 0.49 4.76 19.16
N THR A 39 -0.62 4.75 18.42
CA THR A 39 -1.44 3.58 18.21
C THR A 39 -0.75 2.67 17.21
N LYS A 40 -0.44 1.44 17.62
CA LYS A 40 0.12 0.47 16.69
C LYS A 40 -0.86 0.25 15.53
N VAL A 41 -0.39 0.49 14.31
CA VAL A 41 -1.08 0.01 13.11
C VAL A 41 -0.99 -1.51 13.11
N ILE A 42 -2.08 -2.19 13.47
CA ILE A 42 -2.16 -3.66 13.35
C ILE A 42 -2.30 -3.97 11.86
N GLY A 43 -1.17 -4.33 11.26
CA GLY A 43 -1.09 -4.73 9.86
C GLY A 43 -0.99 -6.25 9.74
N ASN A 44 -1.71 -6.82 8.79
CA ASN A 44 -1.49 -8.15 8.24
C ASN A 44 -0.61 -8.08 6.98
N PHE A 45 -0.12 -9.24 6.55
CA PHE A 45 0.83 -9.36 5.45
C PHE A 45 0.39 -8.63 4.16
N TYR A 46 -0.85 -8.80 3.70
CA TYR A 46 -1.31 -8.25 2.43
C TYR A 46 -1.54 -6.72 2.42
N PRO A 47 -2.30 -6.10 3.35
CA PRO A 47 -2.39 -4.64 3.45
C PRO A 47 -1.05 -3.94 3.66
N ASN A 48 -0.13 -4.55 4.42
CA ASN A 48 1.19 -3.95 4.61
C ASN A 48 1.95 -3.82 3.29
N GLN A 49 1.81 -4.77 2.37
CA GLN A 49 2.38 -4.64 1.02
C GLN A 49 1.79 -3.43 0.31
N ILE A 50 0.46 -3.26 0.31
CA ILE A 50 -0.22 -2.12 -0.33
C ILE A 50 0.27 -0.79 0.26
N TYR A 51 0.30 -0.66 1.59
CA TYR A 51 0.65 0.59 2.26
C TYR A 51 2.14 0.94 2.19
N THR A 52 3.00 -0.04 1.96
CA THR A 52 4.45 0.21 1.79
C THR A 52 4.87 0.27 0.33
N GLY A 53 4.02 -0.20 -0.58
CA GLY A 53 4.40 -0.39 -1.99
C GLY A 53 5.47 -1.46 -2.13
N HIS A 54 5.58 -2.36 -1.16
CA HIS A 54 6.58 -3.42 -1.12
C HIS A 54 5.95 -4.79 -1.39
N GLY A 55 6.80 -5.80 -1.59
CA GLY A 55 6.36 -7.18 -1.75
C GLY A 55 6.12 -7.52 -3.20
N VAL A 56 4.91 -7.97 -3.54
CA VAL A 56 4.61 -8.66 -4.81
C VAL A 56 4.67 -7.76 -6.05
N PHE A 57 4.67 -6.44 -5.88
CA PHE A 57 4.64 -5.48 -6.98
C PHE A 57 5.91 -5.52 -7.83
N GLY A 58 5.77 -5.64 -9.14
CA GLY A 58 6.88 -5.62 -10.09
C GLY A 58 7.80 -4.40 -9.93
N GLU A 59 7.27 -3.21 -9.68
CA GLU A 59 8.10 -2.02 -9.40
C GLU A 59 9.08 -2.25 -8.24
N TYR A 60 8.58 -2.82 -7.14
CA TYR A 60 9.41 -3.13 -5.97
C TYR A 60 10.36 -4.29 -6.26
N GLN A 61 9.88 -5.34 -6.92
CA GLN A 61 10.68 -6.51 -7.27
C GLN A 61 11.84 -6.16 -8.20
N GLY A 62 11.62 -5.28 -9.19
CA GLY A 62 12.67 -4.81 -10.08
C GLY A 62 13.70 -3.94 -9.37
N ARG A 63 13.24 -3.04 -8.47
CA ARG A 63 14.14 -2.18 -7.71
C ARG A 63 15.03 -2.95 -6.72
N ILE A 64 14.50 -3.95 -6.03
CA ILE A 64 15.20 -4.64 -4.94
C ILE A 64 15.87 -5.94 -5.39
N PHE A 65 15.24 -6.69 -6.30
CA PHE A 65 15.67 -8.03 -6.69
C PHE A 65 16.04 -8.15 -8.17
N GLN A 66 16.13 -7.05 -8.92
CA GLN A 66 16.51 -7.02 -10.33
C GLN A 66 15.59 -7.86 -11.24
N LYS A 67 14.32 -8.06 -10.82
CA LYS A 67 13.29 -8.70 -11.64
C LYS A 67 12.67 -7.73 -12.65
N THR A 68 11.84 -8.25 -13.54
CA THR A 68 11.02 -7.39 -14.42
C THR A 68 10.06 -6.52 -13.60
N ALA A 69 10.02 -5.23 -13.90
CA ALA A 69 9.08 -4.28 -13.30
C ALA A 69 7.75 -4.19 -14.06
N THR A 70 7.72 -4.69 -15.29
CA THR A 70 6.53 -4.67 -16.14
C THR A 70 5.45 -5.57 -15.56
N CYS A 71 4.20 -5.07 -15.55
CA CYS A 71 3.07 -5.89 -15.14
C CYS A 71 2.82 -6.99 -16.16
N LEU A 72 2.33 -8.13 -15.69
CA LEU A 72 1.92 -9.27 -16.53
C LEU A 72 0.83 -8.91 -17.54
N CYS A 73 0.09 -7.81 -17.32
CA CYS A 73 -0.86 -7.30 -18.29
C CYS A 73 -0.18 -6.76 -19.57
N GLY A 74 1.12 -6.47 -19.51
CA GLY A 74 1.95 -5.97 -20.60
C GLY A 74 1.85 -4.46 -20.86
N GLU A 75 1.08 -3.70 -20.07
CA GLU A 75 0.74 -2.30 -20.40
C GLU A 75 1.64 -1.28 -19.71
N GLU A 76 1.94 -1.48 -18.42
CA GLU A 76 2.65 -0.50 -17.60
C GLU A 76 3.57 -1.18 -16.57
N ILE A 77 4.37 -0.36 -15.87
CA ILE A 77 5.07 -0.78 -14.67
C ILE A 77 4.05 -1.20 -13.61
N GLU A 78 4.30 -2.34 -12.97
CA GLU A 78 3.43 -2.91 -11.95
C GLU A 78 3.59 -2.19 -10.61
N THR A 79 2.98 -1.01 -10.53
CA THR A 79 2.82 -0.27 -9.28
C THR A 79 1.56 -0.75 -8.53
N VAL A 80 1.47 -0.39 -7.24
CA VAL A 80 0.23 -0.60 -6.47
C VAL A 80 -0.96 0.07 -7.15
N GLU A 81 -0.76 1.29 -7.65
CA GLU A 81 -1.81 2.06 -8.30
C GLU A 81 -2.28 1.37 -9.59
N HIS A 82 -1.35 0.85 -10.39
CA HIS A 82 -1.67 0.08 -11.58
C HIS A 82 -2.50 -1.15 -11.22
N LEU A 83 -2.00 -2.03 -10.34
CA LEU A 83 -2.69 -3.27 -9.97
C LEU A 83 -4.09 -3.02 -9.41
N VAL A 84 -4.23 -2.07 -8.48
CA VAL A 84 -5.47 -1.84 -7.73
C VAL A 84 -6.51 -1.03 -8.51
N ARG A 85 -6.12 -0.26 -9.54
CA ARG A 85 -7.05 0.67 -10.22
C ARG A 85 -7.14 0.54 -11.73
N LYS A 86 -6.06 0.12 -12.39
CA LYS A 86 -5.92 0.23 -13.85
C LYS A 86 -5.75 -1.12 -14.54
N CYS A 87 -5.18 -2.10 -13.85
CA CYS A 87 -4.78 -3.36 -14.44
C CYS A 87 -5.98 -4.17 -14.94
N ARG A 88 -6.04 -4.36 -16.26
CA ARG A 88 -7.12 -5.15 -16.90
C ARG A 88 -7.19 -6.60 -16.43
N LEU A 89 -6.05 -7.21 -16.06
CA LEU A 89 -6.02 -8.59 -15.55
C LEU A 89 -6.84 -8.77 -14.28
N TRP A 90 -6.88 -7.72 -13.46
CA TRP A 90 -7.57 -7.75 -12.16
C TRP A 90 -8.90 -7.01 -12.16
N SER A 91 -9.38 -6.59 -13.33
CA SER A 91 -10.64 -5.86 -13.53
C SER A 91 -11.84 -6.53 -12.85
N ARG A 92 -11.88 -7.88 -12.78
CA ARG A 92 -12.94 -8.65 -12.10
C ARG A 92 -13.13 -8.27 -10.62
N PHE A 93 -12.05 -7.87 -9.93
CA PHE A 93 -12.11 -7.44 -8.53
C PHE A 93 -12.69 -6.02 -8.38
N LEU A 94 -12.70 -5.24 -9.46
CA LEU A 94 -13.14 -3.84 -9.49
C LEU A 94 -14.61 -3.68 -9.86
N VAL A 95 -15.25 -4.72 -10.43
CA VAL A 95 -16.64 -4.69 -10.95
C VAL A 95 -17.66 -4.31 -9.90
N ASN A 96 -17.43 -4.69 -8.64
CA ASN A 96 -18.37 -4.45 -7.53
C ASN A 96 -18.07 -3.18 -6.73
N TRP A 97 -17.12 -2.35 -7.18
CA TRP A 97 -16.79 -1.12 -6.47
C TRP A 97 -17.84 -0.04 -6.76
N GLN A 98 -18.15 0.78 -5.75
CA GLN A 98 -19.20 1.81 -5.83
C GLN A 98 -18.98 2.75 -7.02
N LYS A 99 -20.05 3.24 -7.67
CA LYS A 99 -19.99 4.04 -8.92
C LYS A 99 -18.97 5.19 -8.96
N ASN A 100 -18.60 5.78 -7.83
CA ASN A 100 -17.66 6.90 -7.75
C ASN A 100 -16.19 6.48 -7.62
N TRP A 101 -15.90 5.17 -7.50
CA TRP A 101 -14.54 4.66 -7.30
C TRP A 101 -13.51 5.09 -8.35
N PRO A 102 -13.84 5.25 -9.66
CA PRO A 102 -12.86 5.64 -10.66
C PRO A 102 -12.25 7.02 -10.39
N ASN A 103 -13.00 7.90 -9.70
CA ASN A 103 -12.60 9.26 -9.37
C ASN A 103 -11.81 9.39 -8.06
N LEU A 104 -11.85 8.37 -7.21
CA LEU A 104 -11.00 8.34 -6.00
C LEU A 104 -9.55 8.16 -6.42
N ASN A 105 -8.58 8.45 -5.56
CA ASN A 105 -7.20 8.00 -5.72
C ASN A 105 -6.97 6.73 -4.86
N ILE A 106 -5.75 6.18 -4.87
CA ILE A 106 -5.45 4.97 -4.08
C ILE A 106 -5.71 5.16 -2.58
N VAL A 107 -5.45 6.36 -2.04
CA VAL A 107 -5.70 6.67 -0.61
C VAL A 107 -7.19 6.60 -0.30
N GLY A 108 -8.01 7.27 -1.11
CA GLY A 108 -9.47 7.26 -0.95
C GLY A 108 -10.08 5.86 -1.08
N LEU A 109 -9.57 5.04 -2.01
CA LEU A 109 -10.01 3.66 -2.15
C LEU A 109 -9.67 2.81 -0.92
N MET A 110 -8.45 2.96 -0.40
CA MET A 110 -7.99 2.18 0.75
C MET A 110 -8.68 2.58 2.06
N GLN A 111 -9.35 3.74 2.12
CA GLN A 111 -10.21 4.12 3.24
C GLN A 111 -11.54 3.35 3.25
N ILE A 112 -12.05 2.94 2.09
CA ILE A 112 -13.31 2.20 1.95
C ILE A 112 -13.08 0.70 2.25
N LEU A 113 -13.79 0.16 3.24
CA LEU A 113 -13.57 -1.22 3.72
C LEU A 113 -13.80 -2.30 2.64
N SER A 114 -14.79 -2.14 1.76
CA SER A 114 -15.02 -3.09 0.65
C SER A 114 -13.88 -3.05 -0.36
N CYS A 115 -13.52 -1.86 -0.85
CA CYS A 115 -12.40 -1.69 -1.79
C CYS A 115 -11.09 -2.20 -1.22
N ARG A 116 -10.79 -1.92 0.06
CA ARG A 116 -9.61 -2.43 0.75
C ARG A 116 -9.59 -3.96 0.83
N ARG A 117 -10.74 -4.61 1.08
CA ARG A 117 -10.83 -6.08 1.11
C ARG A 117 -10.59 -6.70 -0.26
N ASP A 118 -11.13 -6.11 -1.31
CA ASP A 118 -10.92 -6.59 -2.68
C ASP A 118 -9.49 -6.36 -3.16
N ALA A 119 -8.88 -5.21 -2.80
CA ALA A 119 -7.47 -4.96 -3.04
C ALA A 119 -6.59 -6.03 -2.35
N VAL A 120 -6.90 -6.42 -1.11
CA VAL A 120 -6.19 -7.51 -0.42
C VAL A 120 -6.30 -8.83 -1.17
N ARG A 121 -7.50 -9.20 -1.61
CA ARG A 121 -7.72 -10.44 -2.39
C ARG A 121 -6.97 -10.42 -3.71
N LEU A 122 -6.90 -9.26 -4.37
CA LEU A 122 -6.11 -9.07 -5.58
C LEU A 122 -4.62 -9.32 -5.31
N ILE A 123 -4.06 -8.73 -4.26
CA ILE A 123 -2.64 -8.93 -3.88
C ILE A 123 -2.36 -10.39 -3.51
N GLU A 124 -3.28 -11.05 -2.82
CA GLU A 124 -3.20 -12.48 -2.55
C GLU A 124 -3.12 -13.31 -3.83
N GLN A 125 -4.00 -13.06 -4.80
CA GLN A 125 -4.00 -13.76 -6.09
C GLN A 125 -2.76 -13.45 -6.93
N GLN A 126 -2.29 -12.20 -6.92
CA GLN A 126 -1.05 -11.81 -7.58
C GLN A 126 0.15 -12.56 -6.99
N LEU A 127 0.17 -12.77 -5.67
CA LEU A 127 1.24 -13.52 -5.01
C LEU A 127 1.17 -15.00 -5.34
N THR A 128 -0.01 -15.61 -5.28
CA THR A 128 -0.21 -17.01 -5.68
C THR A 128 0.30 -17.24 -7.10
N PHE A 129 -0.11 -16.39 -8.04
CA PHE A 129 0.34 -16.49 -9.43
C PHE A 129 1.87 -16.44 -9.57
N ARG A 130 2.53 -15.52 -8.86
CA ARG A 130 4.00 -15.42 -8.89
C ARG A 130 4.72 -16.59 -8.23
N ILE A 131 4.12 -17.23 -7.23
CA ILE A 131 4.69 -18.43 -6.60
C ILE A 131 4.58 -19.60 -7.59
N GLU A 132 3.43 -19.76 -8.23
CA GLU A 132 3.20 -20.81 -9.23
C GLU A 132 4.16 -20.67 -10.43
N GLU A 133 4.46 -19.44 -10.89
CA GLU A 133 5.49 -19.21 -11.93
C GLU A 133 6.89 -19.68 -11.51
N LEU A 134 7.25 -19.55 -10.22
CA LEU A 134 8.56 -19.98 -9.72
C LEU A 134 8.68 -21.50 -9.60
N ASP A 135 7.56 -22.21 -9.46
CA ASP A 135 7.53 -23.67 -9.36
C ASP A 135 7.57 -24.35 -10.76
N THR A 136 7.53 -23.56 -11.84
CA THR A 136 7.58 -24.06 -13.23
C THR A 136 8.97 -24.02 -13.88
N ASP A 137 9.99 -23.53 -13.16
CA ASP A 137 11.42 -23.55 -13.54
C ASP A 137 12.20 -24.68 -12.83
#